data_AF-A0A2D5ZHS2-F1
#
_entry.id   AF-A0A2D5ZHS2-F1
#
_cell.length_a   1.000
_cell.length_b   1.000
_cell.length_c   1.000
_cell.angle_alpha   90.00
_cell.angle_beta   90.00
_cell.angle_gamma   90.00
#
_symmetry.space_group_name_H-M   'P 1'
#
loop_
_entity.id
_entity.type
_entity.pdbx_description
1 polymer ?
#
loop_
_entity_poly.entity_id
_entity_poly.type
_entity_poly.pdbx_seq_one_letter_code
_entity_poly.pdbx_strand_id
1 'polypeptide(L)' 'MLVLSRKKDESIRIGHDITITVIDIGKGRVKIGIDAPDDVRILRGELLTTEIFVTDAETVDEPPIEEPAKQKGE' A
#
# COMPACT_ATOMS: atom_id res chain seq x y z
N MET A 1 17.85 4.85 -5.02
CA MET A 1 17.72 5.69 -3.81
C MET A 1 17.94 7.14 -4.21
N LEU A 2 16.97 8.02 -3.95
CA LEU A 2 17.08 9.46 -4.20
C LEU A 2 17.23 10.17 -2.85
N VAL A 3 18.20 11.10 -2.74
CA VAL A 3 18.50 11.80 -1.49
C VAL A 3 18.21 13.28 -1.65
N LEU A 4 17.32 13.81 -0.81
CA LEU A 4 16.91 15.20 -0.83
C LEU A 4 17.04 15.78 0.59
N SER A 5 17.60 16.99 0.69
CA SER A 5 17.63 17.73 1.95
C SER A 5 16.46 18.71 1.99
N ARG A 6 15.63 18.63 3.03
CA ARG A 6 14.47 19.51 3.26
C ARG A 6 14.59 20.24 4.60
N LYS A 7 14.14 21.48 4.62
CA LYS A 7 13.94 22.29 5.84
C LYS A 7 12.55 22.02 6.42
N LYS A 8 12.31 22.56 7.62
CA LYS A 8 10.98 22.59 8.23
C LYS A 8 9.99 23.26 7.27
N ASP A 9 8.78 22.71 7.21
CA ASP A 9 7.66 23.11 6.34
C ASP A 9 7.90 22.90 4.83
N GLU A 10 9.03 22.31 4.42
CA GLU A 10 9.21 21.88 3.04
C GLU A 10 8.66 20.48 2.81
N SER A 11 8.21 20.22 1.58
CA SER A 11 7.62 18.95 1.18
C SER A 11 8.35 18.30 0.01
N ILE A 12 8.13 17.00 -0.13
CA ILE A 12 8.59 16.13 -1.21
C ILE A 12 7.34 15.44 -1.75
N ARG A 13 7.12 15.51 -3.06
CA ARG A 13 5.98 14.86 -3.72
C ARG A 13 6.47 13.61 -4.45
N ILE A 14 5.75 12.52 -4.29
CA ILE A 14 6.00 11.24 -4.96
C ILE A 14 4.78 10.93 -5.83
N GLY A 15 4.99 10.86 -7.15
CA GLY A 15 3.88 10.74 -8.09
C GLY A 15 2.93 11.93 -8.00
N HIS A 16 1.63 11.66 -8.08
CA HIS A 16 0.59 12.69 -8.08
C HIS A 16 -0.08 12.83 -6.71
N ASP A 17 -0.14 11.76 -5.92
CA ASP A 17 -1.07 11.68 -4.79
C ASP A 17 -0.37 11.56 -3.43
N ILE A 18 0.96 11.40 -3.40
CA ILE A 18 1.71 11.27 -2.14
C ILE A 18 2.55 12.52 -1.88
N THR A 19 2.37 13.13 -0.72
CA THR A 19 3.15 14.28 -0.26
C THR A 19 3.74 14.02 1.12
N ILE A 20 5.05 14.14 1.24
CA ILE A 20 5.80 14.01 2.48
C ILE A 20 6.23 15.40 2.93
N THR A 21 5.85 15.82 4.12
CA THR A 21 6.16 17.16 4.66
C THR A 21 6.99 17.06 5.93
N VAL A 22 8.04 17.87 6.05
CA VAL A 22 8.83 17.97 7.29
C VAL A 22 8.13 18.91 8.26
N ILE A 23 7.45 18.35 9.25
CA ILE A 23 6.63 19.13 10.20
C ILE A 23 7.50 19.77 11.28
N ASP A 24 8.52 19.06 11.77
CA ASP A 24 9.39 19.58 12.82
C ASP A 24 10.74 18.86 12.84
N ILE A 25 11.79 19.59 13.18
CA ILE A 25 13.15 19.06 13.26
C ILE A 25 13.64 19.26 14.69
N GLY A 26 13.70 18.17 15.45
CA GLY A 26 14.26 18.14 16.79
C GLY A 26 15.72 17.66 16.79
N LYS A 27 16.31 17.57 17.98
CA LYS A 27 17.63 16.96 18.15
C LYS A 27 17.53 15.45 17.96
N GLY A 28 17.97 14.95 16.81
CA GLY A 28 18.03 13.51 16.50
C GLY A 28 16.70 12.86 16.14
N ARG A 29 15.61 13.65 16.00
CA ARG A 29 14.30 13.15 15.56
C ARG A 29 13.64 14.17 14.65
N VAL A 30 12.91 13.67 13.66
CA VAL A 30 12.16 14.49 12.71
C VAL A 30 10.70 14.05 12.75
N LYS A 31 9.78 15.01 12.80
CA LYS A 31 8.36 14.75 12.59
C LYS A 31 8.07 14.90 11.11
N ILE A 32 7.52 13.84 10.53
CA ILE A 32 7.18 13.78 9.11
C ILE A 32 5.67 13.59 9.01
N GLY A 33 5.02 14.46 8.24
CA GLY A 33 3.65 14.29 7.80
C GLY A 33 3.66 13.56 6.46
N ILE A 34 2.79 12.58 6.31
CA ILE A 34 2.61 11.83 5.06
C ILE A 34 1.15 11.98 4.71
N ASP A 35 0.89 12.60 3.57
CA ASP A 35 -0.42 12.71 2.95
C ASP A 35 -0.44 11.78 1.75
N ALA A 36 -1.37 10.85 1.74
CA ALA A 36 -1.50 9.82 0.71
C ALA A 36 -2.97 9.38 0.66
N PRO A 37 -3.46 8.89 -0.50
CA PRO A 37 -4.82 8.39 -0.63
C PRO A 37 -5.02 7.08 0.13
N ASP A 38 -6.28 6.71 0.39
CA ASP A 38 -6.66 5.58 1.26
C ASP A 38 -6.19 4.20 0.74
N ASP A 39 -5.93 4.09 -0.56
CA ASP A 39 -5.36 2.88 -1.17
C ASP A 39 -3.88 2.66 -0.81
N VAL A 40 -3.18 3.70 -0.36
CA VAL A 40 -1.76 3.63 0.00
C VAL A 40 -1.60 3.44 1.50
N ARG A 41 -1.22 2.22 1.91
CA ARG A 41 -0.90 1.92 3.31
C ARG A 41 0.42 2.58 3.74
N ILE A 42 0.38 3.33 4.84
CA ILE A 42 1.55 3.94 5.47
C ILE A 42 1.92 3.14 6.73
N LEU A 43 3.13 2.56 6.75
CA LEU A 43 3.62 1.74 7.86
C LEU A 43 4.97 2.27 8.36
N ARG A 44 5.25 2.03 9.64
CA ARG A 44 6.58 2.28 10.22
C ARG A 44 7.52 1.14 9.82
N GLY A 45 8.69 1.47 9.28
CA GLY A 45 9.60 0.48 8.70
C GLY A 45 10.05 -0.60 9.69
N GLU A 46 10.18 -0.25 10.97
CA GLU A 46 10.53 -1.19 12.04
C GLU A 46 9.40 -2.15 12.42
N LEU A 47 8.15 -1.86 12.02
CA LEU A 47 6.99 -2.72 12.26
C LEU A 47 6.74 -3.68 11.09
N LEU A 48 7.56 -3.62 10.03
CA LEU A 48 7.52 -4.59 8.93
C LEU A 48 8.10 -5.92 9.42
N THR A 49 7.26 -6.71 10.11
CA THR A 49 7.38 -8.17 10.07
C THR A 49 6.89 -8.59 8.70
N THR A 50 7.70 -9.36 8.00
CA THR A 50 7.50 -9.92 6.66
C THR A 50 6.02 -10.05 6.26
N GLU A 51 5.72 -9.62 5.03
CA GLU A 51 4.45 -9.83 4.28
C GLU A 51 3.38 -8.74 4.43
N ILE A 52 3.54 -7.62 3.72
CA ILE A 52 2.38 -6.93 3.13
C ILE A 52 2.74 -6.46 1.72
N PHE A 53 2.53 -7.35 0.75
CA PHE A 53 2.20 -6.98 -0.63
C PHE A 53 0.87 -7.68 -0.93
N VAL A 54 -0.24 -7.05 -0.54
CA VAL A 54 -1.52 -7.39 -1.15
C VAL A 54 -1.74 -6.31 -2.21
N THR A 55 -1.38 -6.63 -3.45
CA THR A 55 -1.84 -5.88 -4.62
C THR A 55 -3.28 -6.27 -4.84
N ASP A 56 -4.19 -5.30 -4.78
CA ASP A 56 -5.61 -5.52 -4.98
C ASP A 56 -5.93 -6.14 -6.36
N ALA A 57 -6.88 -7.09 -6.30
CA ALA A 57 -7.78 -7.57 -7.35
C ALA A 57 -7.21 -8.37 -8.53
N GLU A 58 -7.29 -9.70 -8.43
CA GLU A 58 -8.11 -10.48 -9.38
C GLU A 58 -8.87 -11.59 -8.62
N THR A 59 -10.20 -11.46 -8.64
CA THR A 59 -11.15 -12.55 -8.45
C THR A 59 -10.83 -13.67 -9.44
N VAL A 60 -10.37 -14.83 -8.96
CA VAL A 60 -10.63 -16.07 -9.69
C VAL A 60 -12.09 -16.43 -9.44
N ASP A 61 -12.93 -15.90 -10.32
CA ASP A 61 -14.22 -16.49 -10.70
C ASP A 61 -14.08 -18.01 -10.65
N GLU A 62 -14.94 -18.71 -9.91
CA GLU A 62 -15.11 -20.15 -10.05
C GLU A 62 -15.85 -20.44 -11.36
N PRO A 63 -15.32 -21.33 -12.23
CA PRO A 63 -16.18 -22.06 -13.14
C PRO A 63 -15.95 -23.58 -12.98
N PRO A 64 -16.83 -24.42 -13.53
CA PRO A 64 -18.10 -24.84 -12.97
C PRO A 64 -18.04 -26.32 -12.55
N ILE A 65 -18.73 -26.74 -11.48
CA ILE A 65 -19.12 -28.15 -11.38
C ILE A 65 -20.44 -28.31 -12.15
N GLU A 66 -20.35 -28.39 -13.48
CA GLU A 66 -21.41 -29.01 -14.25
C GLU A 66 -21.41 -30.50 -13.91
N GLU A 67 -22.44 -30.97 -13.20
CA GLU A 67 -22.79 -32.40 -13.21
C GLU A 67 -23.68 -32.65 -14.45
N PRO A 68 -23.19 -33.27 -15.53
CA PRO A 68 -24.08 -33.75 -16.56
C PRO A 68 -24.74 -35.06 -16.12
N ALA A 69 -26.07 -34.97 -16.01
CA ALA A 69 -27.06 -35.97 -16.39
C ALA A 69 -27.06 -37.34 -15.67
N LYS A 70 -28.15 -37.55 -14.94
CA LYS A 70 -28.78 -38.86 -14.79
C LYS A 70 -28.85 -39.59 -16.14
N GLN A 71 -28.26 -40.78 -16.23
CA GLN A 71 -28.77 -41.82 -17.13
C GLN A 71 -29.35 -42.95 -16.29
N LYS A 72 -30.67 -43.03 -16.36
CA LYS A 72 -31.55 -44.11 -15.94
C LYS A 72 -31.50 -45.21 -17.00
N GLY A 73 -31.42 -46.49 -16.64
CA GLY A 73 -31.76 -47.57 -17.56
C GLY A 73 -31.12 -48.92 -17.26
N GLU A 74 -31.98 -49.84 -16.80
CA GLU A 74 -32.02 -51.32 -16.97
C GLU A 74 -30.76 -52.17 -16.76
#